data_AF-A0A7S2DX02-F1
#
_entry.id   AF-A0A7S2DX02-F1
#
_cell.length_a   1.000
_cell.length_b   1.000
_cell.length_c   1.000
_cell.angle_alpha   90.00
_cell.angle_beta   90.00
_cell.angle_gamma   90.00
#
_symmetry.space_group_name_H-M   'P 1'
#
loop_
_entity.id
_entity.type
_entity.pdbx_description
1 polymer ?
#
loop_
_entity_poly.entity_id
_entity_poly.type
_entity_poly.pdbx_seq_one_letter_code
_entity_poly.pdbx_strand_id
1 'polypeptide(L)'
;SSSSVQRLDNLLLPQGEGGGKPEDISDEEELDGDDAGGASGGDDDQQDGEEDPDAHAEGVGHRQRRCRGKKAKRPCKSRRTRYKAVLDTMEAKIRQDPFSFDPAEVNPPPFVASDPKLLEKLLTRLRDYQAAQLGSTGLADEPRAQPPAQPLREAAVASSSWWPQSP
;
A
#
# COMPACT_ATOMS: atom_id res chain seq x y z
N SER A 1 17.68 -26.86 -53.65
CA SER A 1 16.94 -25.61 -53.38
C SER A 1 17.76 -24.78 -52.42
N SER A 2 18.25 -23.63 -52.89
CA SER A 2 19.27 -22.82 -52.24
C SER A 2 18.73 -22.06 -51.03
N SER A 3 19.37 -22.24 -49.88
CA SER A 3 19.14 -21.47 -48.66
C SER A 3 19.75 -20.08 -48.78
N SER A 4 18.91 -19.08 -48.98
CA SER A 4 19.31 -17.66 -49.03
C SER A 4 19.25 -17.08 -47.61
N VAL A 5 20.37 -17.07 -46.92
CA VAL A 5 20.56 -16.36 -45.65
C VAL A 5 20.74 -14.86 -45.92
N GLN A 6 19.70 -14.06 -45.66
CA GLN A 6 19.82 -12.61 -45.69
C GLN A 6 20.36 -12.11 -44.36
N ARG A 7 21.65 -11.75 -44.38
CA ARG A 7 22.35 -10.97 -43.35
C ARG A 7 21.81 -9.54 -43.40
N LEU A 8 21.20 -9.08 -42.32
CA LEU A 8 20.86 -7.67 -42.10
C LEU A 8 21.83 -7.10 -41.05
N ASP A 9 23.05 -6.83 -41.49
CA ASP A 9 24.03 -6.05 -40.75
C ASP A 9 23.87 -4.57 -41.15
N ASN A 10 22.92 -3.83 -40.56
CA ASN A 10 22.97 -2.36 -40.63
C ASN A 10 22.02 -1.65 -39.64
N LEU A 11 22.45 -1.46 -38.40
CA LEU A 11 21.96 -0.34 -37.58
C LEU A 11 23.14 0.25 -36.81
N LEU A 12 23.74 1.23 -37.48
CA LEU A 12 24.59 2.29 -36.96
C LEU A 12 23.94 2.91 -35.71
N LEU A 13 24.42 2.59 -34.51
CA LEU A 13 24.06 3.33 -33.30
C LEU A 13 24.77 4.69 -33.31
N PRO A 14 24.06 5.82 -33.17
CA PRO A 14 24.71 7.09 -32.88
C PRO A 14 25.29 7.04 -31.45
N GLN A 15 26.60 7.22 -31.35
CA GLN A 15 27.27 7.52 -30.09
C GLN A 15 26.83 8.92 -29.65
N GLY A 16 25.83 8.97 -28.78
CA GLY A 16 25.44 10.18 -28.07
C GLY A 16 26.35 10.38 -26.88
N GLU A 17 27.46 11.10 -27.08
CA GLU A 17 28.32 11.61 -26.03
C GLU A 17 27.60 12.77 -25.32
N GLY A 18 26.76 12.44 -24.34
CA GLY A 18 26.09 13.41 -23.47
C GLY A 18 26.75 13.45 -22.10
N GLY A 19 27.91 14.12 -22.01
CA GLY A 19 28.57 14.44 -20.74
C GLY A 19 27.75 15.46 -19.93
N GLY A 20 26.77 14.97 -19.19
CA GLY A 20 26.10 15.73 -18.14
C GLY A 20 27.00 15.84 -16.91
N LYS A 21 27.55 17.03 -16.70
CA LYS A 21 28.18 17.45 -15.44
C LYS A 21 27.32 17.05 -14.24
N PRO A 22 27.88 16.44 -13.18
CA PRO A 22 27.22 16.41 -11.89
C PRO A 22 27.16 17.85 -11.36
N GLU A 23 25.96 18.37 -11.24
CA GLU A 23 25.71 19.61 -10.53
C GLU A 23 25.85 19.29 -9.04
N ASP A 24 26.78 20.00 -8.42
CA ASP A 24 27.06 20.01 -7.00
C ASP A 24 25.79 20.47 -6.26
N ILE A 25 25.08 19.51 -5.66
CA ILE A 25 23.97 19.79 -4.73
C ILE A 25 24.59 19.78 -3.34
N SER A 26 25.22 20.90 -3.01
CA SER A 26 25.41 21.33 -1.63
C SER A 26 24.08 21.95 -1.17
N ASP A 27 23.37 21.31 -0.23
CA ASP A 27 22.77 22.01 0.92
C ASP A 27 22.23 20.99 1.94
N GLU A 28 23.11 20.67 2.88
CA GLU A 28 22.88 20.50 4.32
C GLU A 28 21.50 20.93 4.88
N GLU A 29 20.61 19.95 5.06
CA GLU A 29 19.61 19.98 6.14
C GLU A 29 19.72 18.70 6.97
N GLU A 30 20.52 18.78 8.04
CA GLU A 30 20.44 17.87 9.19
C GLU A 30 19.05 18.03 9.83
N LEU A 31 18.17 17.07 9.59
CA LEU A 31 17.00 16.86 10.43
C LEU A 31 17.24 15.60 11.25
N ASP A 32 17.79 15.81 12.45
CA ASP A 32 17.78 14.85 13.56
C ASP A 32 16.33 14.52 13.93
N GLY A 33 15.77 13.53 13.24
CA GLY A 33 14.51 12.91 13.56
C GLY A 33 14.73 11.74 14.51
N ASP A 34 14.92 12.04 15.79
CA ASP A 34 14.81 11.09 16.89
C ASP A 34 13.37 10.53 16.99
N ASP A 35 12.99 9.58 16.14
CA ASP A 35 11.78 8.76 16.35
C ASP A 35 12.15 7.43 17.00
N ALA A 36 12.58 7.55 18.26
CA ALA A 36 12.62 6.46 19.20
C ALA A 36 11.21 6.28 19.79
N GLY A 37 10.40 5.38 19.25
CA GLY A 37 9.08 5.16 19.84
C GLY A 37 8.33 3.93 19.34
N GLY A 38 8.25 2.89 20.17
CA GLY A 38 7.10 1.97 20.12
C GLY A 38 7.39 0.49 19.96
N ALA A 39 8.39 -0.05 20.66
CA ALA A 39 8.33 -1.47 21.05
C ALA A 39 7.36 -1.61 22.24
N SER A 40 6.05 -1.66 21.96
CA SER A 40 5.07 -2.14 22.95
C SER A 40 5.17 -3.66 23.01
N GLY A 41 6.12 -4.13 23.82
CA GLY A 41 6.03 -5.46 24.41
C GLY A 41 4.87 -5.46 25.40
N GLY A 42 3.83 -6.23 25.10
CA GLY A 42 2.84 -6.58 26.11
C GLY A 42 3.46 -7.67 26.97
N ASP A 43 3.87 -7.27 28.17
CA ASP A 43 4.31 -8.17 29.23
C ASP A 43 3.10 -9.00 29.72
N ASP A 44 3.33 -10.31 29.72
CA ASP A 44 2.53 -11.34 30.36
C ASP A 44 2.48 -11.09 31.88
N ASP A 45 1.41 -10.48 32.39
CA ASP A 45 1.15 -10.45 33.83
C ASP A 45 0.26 -11.65 34.22
N GLN A 46 0.90 -12.59 34.90
CA GLN A 46 0.31 -13.72 35.61
C GLN A 46 -0.60 -13.22 36.73
N GLN A 47 -1.86 -13.64 36.73
CA GLN A 47 -2.60 -13.77 37.98
C GLN A 47 -3.03 -15.22 38.20
N ASP A 48 -2.60 -15.65 39.37
CA ASP A 48 -2.66 -16.92 40.08
C ASP A 48 -3.94 -16.92 40.95
N GLY A 49 -4.60 -18.07 41.10
CA GLY A 49 -5.67 -18.33 42.07
C GLY A 49 -6.99 -17.58 41.78
N GLU A 50 -8.20 -18.05 42.10
CA GLU A 50 -8.62 -18.98 43.15
C GLU A 50 -9.90 -19.70 42.69
N GLU A 51 -10.22 -20.77 43.41
CA GLU A 51 -11.06 -21.90 43.02
C GLU A 51 -12.58 -21.63 43.18
N ASP A 52 -13.40 -22.03 42.20
CA ASP A 52 -14.84 -22.21 42.38
C ASP A 52 -15.26 -23.60 41.85
N PRO A 53 -15.58 -24.57 42.74
CA PRO A 53 -16.07 -25.90 42.38
C PRO A 53 -17.59 -25.86 42.11
N ASP A 54 -18.07 -26.80 41.28
CA ASP A 54 -19.50 -27.08 41.02
C ASP A 54 -20.24 -26.28 39.93
N ALA A 55 -19.72 -26.32 38.70
CA ALA A 55 -20.55 -26.17 37.50
C ALA A 55 -20.35 -27.35 36.53
N HIS A 56 -21.10 -28.43 36.79
CA HIS A 56 -21.36 -29.51 35.85
C HIS A 56 -22.08 -28.99 34.61
N ALA A 57 -21.32 -28.66 33.57
CA ALA A 57 -21.83 -28.59 32.20
C ALA A 57 -20.88 -29.35 31.29
N GLU A 58 -21.26 -30.60 31.00
CA GLU A 58 -20.71 -31.49 29.98
C GLU A 58 -20.89 -30.88 28.58
N GLY A 59 -20.19 -29.80 28.31
CA GLY A 59 -19.97 -29.30 26.96
C GLY A 59 -18.60 -29.77 26.54
N VAL A 60 -18.53 -30.85 25.76
CA VAL A 60 -17.32 -31.26 25.02
C VAL A 60 -17.03 -30.18 23.98
N GLY A 61 -16.60 -29.02 24.47
CA GLY A 61 -16.06 -27.93 23.70
C GLY A 61 -14.86 -28.50 23.00
N HIS A 62 -15.06 -28.90 21.75
CA HIS A 62 -13.99 -29.09 20.80
C HIS A 62 -13.21 -27.79 20.84
N ARG A 63 -12.17 -27.77 21.69
CA ARG A 63 -11.05 -26.85 21.61
C ARG A 63 -10.49 -27.16 20.24
N GLN A 64 -11.07 -26.50 19.24
CA GLN A 64 -10.50 -26.32 17.93
C GLN A 64 -9.15 -25.70 18.25
N ARG A 65 -8.17 -26.59 18.44
CA ARG A 65 -6.76 -26.27 18.41
C ARG A 65 -6.65 -25.58 17.09
N ARG A 66 -6.74 -24.25 17.13
CA ARG A 66 -6.61 -23.39 15.96
C ARG A 66 -5.25 -23.77 15.44
N CYS A 67 -5.23 -24.62 14.43
CA CYS A 67 -4.02 -25.06 13.77
C CYS A 67 -3.29 -23.76 13.48
N ARG A 68 -2.20 -23.49 14.19
CA ARG A 68 -1.40 -22.27 14.04
C ARG A 68 -0.89 -22.32 12.62
N GLY A 69 -1.70 -21.79 11.70
CA GLY A 69 -1.42 -21.78 10.28
C GLY A 69 -0.06 -21.14 10.13
N LYS A 70 0.85 -21.83 9.43
CA LYS A 70 2.19 -21.33 9.15
C LYS A 70 2.00 -19.94 8.54
N LYS A 71 2.31 -18.89 9.31
CA LYS A 71 2.12 -17.50 8.87
C LYS A 71 2.85 -17.37 7.54
N ALA A 72 2.14 -16.95 6.50
CA ALA A 72 2.74 -16.76 5.19
C ALA A 72 4.00 -15.90 5.36
N LYS A 73 5.15 -16.38 4.86
CA LYS A 73 6.41 -15.65 5.01
C LYS A 73 6.24 -14.28 4.37
N ARG A 74 6.35 -13.23 5.18
CA ARG A 74 6.27 -11.85 4.70
C ARG A 74 7.40 -11.62 3.69
N PRO A 75 7.19 -10.83 2.62
CA PRO A 75 8.25 -10.50 1.69
C PRO A 75 9.40 -9.78 2.40
N CYS A 76 10.64 -10.14 2.05
CA CYS A 76 11.83 -9.47 2.55
C CYS A 76 11.82 -7.97 2.18
N LYS A 77 12.58 -7.14 2.93
CA LYS A 77 12.65 -5.69 2.72
C LYS A 77 13.03 -5.35 1.28
N SER A 78 14.06 -6.00 0.73
CA SER A 78 14.54 -5.75 -0.64
C SER A 78 13.48 -6.04 -1.71
N ARG A 79 12.65 -7.08 -1.53
CA ARG A 79 11.54 -7.37 -2.46
C ARG A 79 10.43 -6.33 -2.35
N ARG A 80 10.12 -5.86 -1.13
CA ARG A 80 9.15 -4.77 -0.93
C ARG A 80 9.63 -3.47 -1.58
N THR A 81 10.87 -3.06 -1.35
CA THR A 81 11.43 -1.83 -1.93
C THR A 81 11.44 -1.88 -3.45
N ARG A 82 11.87 -2.99 -4.06
CA ARG A 82 11.85 -3.16 -5.53
C ARG A 82 10.45 -3.07 -6.11
N TYR A 83 9.46 -3.69 -5.47
CA TYR A 83 8.07 -3.59 -5.91
C TYR A 83 7.55 -2.15 -5.82
N LYS A 84 7.83 -1.44 -4.72
CA LYS A 84 7.43 -0.03 -4.56
C LYS A 84 8.05 0.85 -5.66
N ALA A 85 9.35 0.74 -5.92
CA ALA A 85 10.01 1.51 -6.96
C ALA A 85 9.39 1.31 -8.35
N VAL A 86 9.01 0.07 -8.69
CA VAL A 86 8.31 -0.22 -9.96
C VAL A 86 6.94 0.45 -10.00
N LEU A 87 6.18 0.32 -8.91
CA LEU A 87 4.86 0.93 -8.78
C LEU A 87 4.94 2.46 -8.88
N ASP A 88 5.85 3.09 -8.14
CA ASP A 88 6.06 4.54 -8.14
C ASP A 88 6.44 5.04 -9.54
N THR A 89 7.28 4.29 -10.27
CA THR A 89 7.66 4.63 -11.65
C THR A 89 6.47 4.57 -12.60
N MET A 90 5.59 3.56 -12.46
CA MET A 90 4.40 3.43 -13.32
C MET A 90 3.33 4.46 -12.96
N GLU A 91 3.11 4.73 -11.67
CA GLU A 91 2.19 5.78 -11.21
C GLU A 91 2.66 7.17 -11.68
N ALA A 92 3.97 7.43 -11.74
CA ALA A 92 4.51 8.66 -12.30
C ALA A 92 4.17 8.82 -13.79
N LYS A 93 4.20 7.72 -14.57
CA LYS A 93 3.78 7.75 -15.99
C LYS A 93 2.29 8.03 -16.14
N ILE A 94 1.44 7.40 -15.33
CA ILE A 94 -0.02 7.66 -15.32
C ILE A 94 -0.30 9.12 -14.97
N ARG A 95 0.48 9.71 -14.05
CA ARG A 95 0.32 11.12 -13.68
C ARG A 95 0.67 12.07 -14.83
N GLN A 96 1.62 11.70 -15.68
CA GLN A 96 1.98 12.49 -16.86
C GLN A 96 0.93 12.37 -17.97
N ASP A 97 0.40 11.17 -18.20
CA ASP A 97 -0.64 10.93 -19.20
C ASP A 97 -1.65 9.86 -18.71
N PRO A 98 -2.76 10.29 -18.08
CA PRO A 98 -3.76 9.37 -17.54
C PRO A 98 -4.68 8.79 -18.62
N PHE A 99 -4.75 9.39 -19.82
CA PHE A 99 -5.70 8.99 -20.86
C PHE A 99 -5.10 7.94 -21.81
N SER A 100 -3.82 8.07 -22.15
CA SER A 100 -3.16 7.14 -23.08
C SER A 100 -2.55 5.91 -22.42
N PHE A 101 -2.47 5.87 -21.09
CA PHE A 101 -1.88 4.75 -20.38
C PHE A 101 -2.82 3.54 -20.35
N ASP A 102 -2.45 2.42 -20.98
CA ASP A 102 -3.17 1.14 -20.81
C ASP A 102 -2.41 0.22 -19.82
N PRO A 103 -2.98 -0.07 -18.64
CA PRO A 103 -2.40 -1.01 -17.69
C PRO A 103 -2.13 -2.40 -18.29
N ALA A 104 -2.93 -2.87 -19.26
CA ALA A 104 -2.80 -4.21 -19.84
C ALA A 104 -1.57 -4.37 -20.76
N GLU A 105 -1.09 -3.28 -21.36
CA GLU A 105 0.06 -3.27 -22.27
C GLU A 105 1.40 -2.97 -21.55
N VAL A 106 1.37 -2.74 -20.24
CA VAL A 106 2.57 -2.50 -19.45
C VAL A 106 3.46 -3.74 -19.47
N ASN A 107 4.74 -3.55 -19.81
CA ASN A 107 5.77 -4.58 -19.69
C ASN A 107 6.37 -4.57 -18.28
N PRO A 108 5.93 -5.45 -17.34
CA PRO A 108 6.48 -5.51 -16.01
C PRO A 108 7.91 -6.07 -16.02
N PRO A 109 8.77 -5.66 -15.06
CA PRO A 109 10.07 -6.30 -14.90
C PRO A 109 9.94 -7.80 -14.57
N PRO A 110 10.95 -8.62 -14.92
CA PRO A 110 10.83 -10.09 -14.93
C PRO A 110 10.48 -10.70 -13.56
N PHE A 111 10.89 -10.07 -12.46
CA PHE A 111 10.56 -10.54 -11.11
C PHE A 111 9.07 -10.39 -10.75
N VAL A 112 8.36 -9.44 -11.38
CA VAL A 112 6.91 -9.30 -11.25
C VAL A 112 6.21 -10.21 -12.25
N ALA A 113 6.69 -10.25 -13.49
CA ALA A 113 6.15 -11.11 -14.55
C ALA A 113 6.16 -12.60 -14.17
N SER A 114 7.19 -13.05 -13.45
CA SER A 114 7.33 -14.44 -13.01
C SER A 114 6.28 -14.88 -11.97
N ASP A 115 5.64 -13.95 -11.26
CA ASP A 115 4.69 -14.23 -10.19
C ASP A 115 3.30 -13.68 -10.59
N PRO A 116 2.38 -14.53 -11.10
CA PRO A 116 1.13 -14.07 -11.67
C PRO A 116 0.24 -13.34 -10.66
N LYS A 117 0.33 -13.71 -9.37
CA LYS A 117 -0.42 -13.03 -8.30
C LYS A 117 0.13 -11.62 -8.04
N LEU A 118 1.44 -11.46 -8.14
CA LEU A 118 2.07 -10.14 -7.98
C LEU A 118 1.80 -9.26 -9.19
N LEU A 119 1.81 -9.84 -10.39
CA LEU A 119 1.43 -9.16 -11.62
C LEU A 119 -0.01 -8.67 -11.57
N GLU A 120 -0.96 -9.55 -11.26
CA GLU A 120 -2.38 -9.17 -11.12
C GLU A 120 -2.55 -8.03 -10.11
N LYS A 121 -1.88 -8.12 -8.96
CA LYS A 121 -1.91 -7.08 -7.94
C LYS A 121 -1.37 -5.73 -8.44
N LEU A 122 -0.29 -5.75 -9.23
CA LEU A 122 0.25 -4.55 -9.85
C LEU A 122 -0.77 -3.93 -10.81
N LEU A 123 -1.33 -4.75 -11.71
CA LEU A 123 -2.29 -4.29 -12.72
C LEU A 123 -3.56 -3.70 -12.09
N THR A 124 -4.12 -4.36 -11.08
CA THR A 124 -5.26 -3.84 -10.31
C THR A 124 -4.93 -2.49 -9.69
N ARG A 125 -3.75 -2.37 -9.08
CA ARG A 125 -3.34 -1.12 -8.44
C ARG A 125 -3.17 0.03 -9.43
N LEU A 126 -2.64 -0.25 -10.62
CA LEU A 126 -2.50 0.77 -11.68
C LEU A 126 -3.86 1.20 -12.24
N ARG A 127 -4.80 0.27 -12.43
CA ARG A 127 -6.19 0.59 -12.83
C ARG A 127 -6.88 1.47 -11.79
N ASP A 128 -6.77 1.12 -10.52
CA ASP A 128 -7.34 1.91 -9.42
C ASP A 128 -6.75 3.32 -9.39
N TYR A 129 -5.42 3.44 -9.57
CA TYR A 129 -4.74 4.73 -9.60
C TYR A 129 -5.18 5.59 -10.80
N GLN A 130 -5.27 4.99 -11.99
CA GLN A 130 -5.73 5.67 -13.20
C GLN A 130 -7.19 6.14 -13.06
N ALA A 131 -8.08 5.27 -12.57
CA ALA A 131 -9.47 5.61 -12.32
C ALA A 131 -9.59 6.77 -11.30
N ALA A 132 -8.74 6.77 -10.26
CA ALA A 132 -8.67 7.86 -9.31
C ALA A 132 -8.20 9.17 -9.96
N GLN A 133 -7.21 9.14 -10.85
CA GLN A 133 -6.76 10.34 -11.57
C GLN A 133 -7.87 10.91 -12.46
N LEU A 134 -8.50 10.08 -13.29
CA LEU A 134 -9.59 10.49 -14.18
C LEU A 134 -10.84 10.97 -13.41
N GLY A 135 -11.17 10.33 -12.28
CA GLY A 135 -12.29 10.73 -11.42
C GLY A 135 -12.00 12.02 -10.63
N SER A 136 -10.76 12.21 -10.19
CA SER A 136 -10.35 13.41 -9.45
C SER A 136 -10.39 14.68 -10.29
N THR A 137 -10.15 14.57 -11.61
CA THR A 137 -10.25 15.71 -12.55
C THR A 137 -11.70 16.15 -12.84
N GLY A 138 -12.71 15.38 -12.42
CA GLY A 138 -14.12 15.62 -12.79
C GLY A 138 -15.07 16.04 -11.68
N LEU A 139 -14.66 16.13 -10.40
CA LEU A 139 -15.58 16.34 -9.27
C LEU A 139 -15.13 17.40 -8.24
N ALA A 140 -14.23 18.32 -8.62
CA ALA A 140 -13.76 19.39 -7.74
C ALA A 140 -14.04 20.82 -8.25
N ASP A 141 -15.06 21.02 -9.08
CA ASP A 141 -15.69 22.33 -9.26
C ASP A 141 -17.21 22.19 -9.45
N GLU A 142 -17.85 21.39 -8.58
CA GLU A 142 -19.21 21.77 -8.19
C GLU A 142 -19.01 22.81 -7.07
N PRO A 143 -19.32 24.11 -7.29
CA PRO A 143 -19.28 25.08 -6.22
C PRO A 143 -20.28 24.59 -5.19
N ARG A 144 -19.77 23.99 -4.13
CA ARG A 144 -20.45 23.55 -2.91
C ARG A 144 -21.58 24.54 -2.64
N ALA A 145 -22.77 24.23 -3.16
CA ALA A 145 -23.95 25.01 -2.93
C ALA A 145 -24.13 24.91 -1.43
N GLN A 146 -23.79 26.01 -0.75
CA GLN A 146 -23.92 26.13 0.69
C GLN A 146 -25.30 25.56 1.04
N PRO A 147 -25.38 24.45 1.80
CA PRO A 147 -26.69 24.00 2.24
C PRO A 147 -27.31 25.21 2.96
N PRO A 148 -28.53 25.64 2.57
CA PRO A 148 -29.14 26.83 3.15
C PRO A 148 -29.12 26.66 4.65
N ALA A 149 -28.56 27.66 5.34
CA ALA A 149 -28.34 27.68 6.77
C ALA A 149 -29.53 27.07 7.50
N GLN A 150 -29.35 25.85 8.03
CA GLN A 150 -30.33 25.26 8.93
C GLN A 150 -30.30 26.11 10.20
N PRO A 151 -31.45 26.64 10.65
CA PRO A 151 -31.50 27.45 11.86
C PRO A 151 -31.05 26.60 13.05
N LEU A 152 -30.19 27.21 13.88
CA LEU A 152 -29.78 26.72 15.19
C LEU A 152 -30.98 26.07 15.90
N ARG A 153 -30.99 24.73 15.98
CA ARG A 153 -31.81 24.03 16.96
C ARG A 153 -30.97 23.85 18.21
N GLU A 154 -31.02 24.89 19.05
CA GLU A 154 -30.90 24.72 20.49
C GLU A 154 -31.89 23.64 20.93
N ALA A 155 -31.41 22.46 21.31
CA ALA A 155 -32.15 21.57 22.21
C ALA A 155 -31.25 20.49 22.79
N ALA A 156 -31.04 20.63 24.10
CA ALA A 156 -30.83 19.60 25.12
C ALA A 156 -29.64 18.65 24.96
N VAL A 157 -28.60 18.79 25.81
CA VAL A 157 -28.55 18.22 27.18
C VAL A 157 -29.00 16.75 27.26
N ALA A 158 -28.05 15.85 27.10
CA ALA A 158 -28.00 14.53 27.74
C ALA A 158 -26.56 14.04 27.54
N SER A 159 -25.61 14.37 28.41
CA SER A 159 -25.43 13.76 29.73
C SER A 159 -25.62 12.24 29.67
N SER A 160 -24.56 11.53 29.34
CA SER A 160 -24.35 10.14 29.78
C SER A 160 -22.85 9.93 29.95
N SER A 161 -22.40 10.43 31.09
CA SER A 161 -21.18 10.04 31.76
C SER A 161 -21.32 8.58 32.20
N TRP A 162 -20.70 7.65 31.49
CA TRP A 162 -20.52 6.28 31.96
C TRP A 162 -19.01 5.99 32.02
N TRP A 163 -18.40 6.38 33.14
CA TRP A 163 -17.08 5.89 33.52
C TRP A 163 -17.31 4.63 34.36
N PRO A 164 -16.77 3.46 33.99
CA PRO A 164 -16.75 2.33 34.90
C PRO A 164 -15.79 2.63 36.04
N GLN A 165 -16.34 2.58 37.25
CA GLN A 165 -15.62 2.71 38.51
C GLN A 165 -14.87 1.39 38.73
N SER A 166 -13.54 1.43 38.59
CA SER A 166 -12.67 0.29 38.85
C SER A 166 -12.72 -0.09 40.34
N PRO A 167 -12.79 -1.39 40.68
CA PRO A 167 -12.57 -1.88 42.03
C PRO A 167 -11.10 -1.79 42.45
#